data_AF-A0A3M7N429-F1
#
_entry.id   AF-A0A3M7N429-F1
#
_cell.length_a   1.000
_cell.length_b   1.000
_cell.length_c   1.000
_cell.angle_alpha   90.00
_cell.angle_beta   90.00
_cell.angle_gamma   90.00
#
_symmetry.space_group_name_H-M   'P 1'
#
loop_
_entity.id
_entity.type
_entity.pdbx_description
1 polymer ?
#
loop_
_entity_poly.entity_id
_entity_poly.type
_entity_poly.pdbx_seq_one_letter_code
_entity_poly.pdbx_strand_id
1 'polypeptide(L)'
;MSNRKDVVDTSREAPADICLSAIMPSGGSHPKYDQRMRYLIALYLEAGFRNTDIANTLGVSKSFVSTIKSNVSQYNNPSPPIGGIQGAPRKVSAAAEEGIVDFLREHPAAPTRDEVAQFLRDEYNIDISVTTVGRLLQRLKDTNRLA
;
A
#
# COMPACT_ATOMS: atom_id res chain seq x y z
N MET A 1 -45.09 55.62 17.84
CA MET A 1 -45.64 54.57 16.96
C MET A 1 -44.46 53.81 16.36
N SER A 2 -44.28 52.58 16.81
CA SER A 2 -43.19 51.67 16.44
C SER A 2 -43.57 50.95 15.15
N ASN A 3 -42.68 50.87 14.16
CA ASN A 3 -42.80 49.91 13.06
C ASN A 3 -41.42 49.37 12.67
N ARG A 4 -41.15 48.17 13.20
CA ARG A 4 -40.23 47.16 12.66
C ARG A 4 -40.79 46.59 11.35
N LYS A 5 -39.90 46.13 10.47
CA LYS A 5 -39.98 45.01 9.48
C LYS A 5 -39.14 45.39 8.25
N ASP A 6 -38.25 44.58 7.67
CA ASP A 6 -38.19 43.12 7.55
C ASP A 6 -36.75 42.58 7.55
N VAL A 7 -36.60 41.41 8.18
CA VAL A 7 -35.39 40.57 8.23
C VAL A 7 -35.42 39.65 7.01
N VAL A 8 -34.30 39.56 6.31
CA VAL A 8 -34.07 38.59 5.23
C VAL A 8 -33.93 37.20 5.84
N ASP A 9 -34.97 36.37 5.69
CA ASP A 9 -34.95 34.95 6.01
C ASP A 9 -34.67 34.16 4.72
N THR A 10 -33.40 33.82 4.50
CA THR A 10 -33.00 32.88 3.43
C THR A 10 -32.84 31.51 4.06
N SER A 11 -33.97 30.90 4.39
CA SER A 11 -34.07 29.48 4.74
C SER A 11 -33.65 28.65 3.52
N ARG A 12 -32.38 28.23 3.51
CA ARG A 12 -31.81 27.28 2.56
C ARG A 12 -32.16 25.88 3.09
N GLU A 13 -33.26 25.34 2.60
CA GLU A 13 -33.67 23.95 2.86
C GLU A 13 -32.54 23.00 2.44
N ALA A 14 -31.95 22.33 3.43
CA ALA A 14 -31.12 21.15 3.23
C ALA A 14 -32.04 19.93 3.38
N PRO A 15 -32.19 19.06 2.36
CA PRO A 15 -32.92 17.82 2.55
C PRO A 15 -32.12 16.89 3.47
N ALA A 16 -32.77 16.50 4.55
CA ALA A 16 -32.35 15.46 5.46
C ALA A 16 -32.41 14.07 4.80
N ASP A 17 -31.69 13.14 5.43
CA ASP A 17 -31.85 11.68 5.34
C ASP A 17 -31.32 10.97 4.11
N ILE A 18 -30.01 10.69 4.15
CA ILE A 18 -29.52 9.35 3.76
C ILE A 18 -28.68 8.82 4.93
N CYS A 19 -29.36 8.13 5.85
CA CYS A 19 -28.74 7.24 6.83
C CYS A 19 -28.16 6.02 6.10
N LEU A 20 -26.99 6.15 5.50
CA LEU A 20 -26.17 5.00 5.13
C LEU A 20 -25.26 4.67 6.31
N SER A 21 -25.80 3.91 7.27
CA SER A 21 -25.03 3.23 8.31
C SER A 21 -24.16 2.14 7.66
N ALA A 22 -23.11 2.55 6.95
CA ALA A 22 -22.10 1.67 6.40
C ALA A 22 -21.03 1.46 7.46
N ILE A 23 -20.96 0.23 7.96
CA ILE A 23 -19.92 -0.35 8.80
C ILE A 23 -18.54 0.13 8.31
N MET A 24 -17.81 0.91 9.13
CA MET A 24 -16.47 1.39 8.80
C MET A 24 -15.42 0.56 9.57
N PRO A 25 -14.65 -0.32 8.89
CA PRO A 25 -13.46 -0.92 9.49
C PRO A 25 -12.39 0.15 9.67
N SER A 26 -11.87 0.24 10.89
CA SER A 26 -10.81 1.14 11.30
C SER A 26 -9.44 0.67 10.78
N GLY A 27 -8.62 1.62 10.32
CA GLY A 27 -7.17 1.47 10.29
C GLY A 27 -6.60 0.61 9.16
N GLY A 28 -6.30 1.25 8.03
CA GLY A 28 -5.49 0.68 6.95
C GLY A 28 -5.73 1.40 5.65
N SER A 29 -4.71 1.49 4.79
CA SER A 29 -4.88 1.91 3.39
C SER A 29 -5.80 0.91 2.70
N HIS A 30 -7.11 1.15 2.78
CA HIS A 30 -8.09 0.25 2.20
C HIS A 30 -8.03 0.34 0.66
N PRO A 31 -7.93 -0.79 -0.05
CA PRO A 31 -8.11 -0.85 -1.49
C PRO A 31 -9.51 -0.41 -1.97
N LYS A 32 -10.45 -0.19 -1.03
CA LYS A 32 -11.87 0.06 -1.32
C LYS A 32 -12.16 1.42 -1.96
N TYR A 33 -11.34 2.44 -1.72
CA TYR A 33 -11.62 3.75 -2.32
C TYR A 33 -10.99 3.83 -3.70
N ASP A 34 -11.87 3.83 -4.69
CA ASP A 34 -11.55 4.04 -6.10
C ASP A 34 -10.62 5.23 -6.28
N GLN A 35 -9.75 5.13 -7.28
CA GLN A 35 -8.74 6.14 -7.54
C GLN A 35 -9.37 7.52 -7.79
N ARG A 36 -10.58 7.56 -8.37
CA ARG A 36 -11.37 8.79 -8.54
C ARG A 36 -11.69 9.49 -7.22
N MET A 37 -11.99 8.74 -6.15
CA MET A 37 -12.28 9.33 -4.84
C MET A 37 -11.07 10.03 -4.24
N ARG A 38 -9.87 9.47 -4.45
CA ARG A 38 -8.61 10.07 -3.99
C ARG A 38 -8.32 11.40 -4.69
N TYR A 39 -8.55 11.44 -6.00
CA TYR A 39 -8.40 12.67 -6.79
C TYR A 39 -9.47 13.71 -6.45
N LEU A 40 -10.71 13.28 -6.20
CA LEU A 40 -11.77 14.19 -5.77
C LEU A 40 -11.43 14.84 -4.42
N ILE A 41 -10.95 14.06 -3.44
CA ILE A 41 -10.46 14.59 -2.16
C ILE A 41 -9.32 15.59 -2.39
N ALA A 42 -8.37 15.29 -3.29
CA ALA A 42 -7.27 16.21 -3.61
C ALA A 42 -7.77 17.55 -4.17
N LEU A 43 -8.77 17.52 -5.06
CA LEU A 43 -9.39 18.72 -5.61
C LEU A 43 -10.04 19.59 -4.53
N TYR A 44 -10.78 18.98 -3.60
CA TYR A 44 -11.37 19.71 -2.47
C TYR A 44 -10.29 20.29 -1.53
N LEU A 45 -9.19 19.58 -1.32
CA LEU A 45 -8.06 20.09 -0.53
C LEU A 45 -7.39 21.29 -1.20
N GLU A 46 -7.21 21.25 -2.52
CA GLU A 46 -6.68 22.36 -3.32
C GLU A 46 -7.61 23.57 -3.31
N ALA A 47 -8.93 23.34 -3.36
CA ALA A 47 -9.95 24.37 -3.21
C ALA A 47 -10.08 24.92 -1.76
N GLY A 48 -9.26 24.46 -0.81
CA GLY A 48 -9.18 25.02 0.54
C GLY A 48 -10.23 24.51 1.53
N PHE A 49 -10.96 23.45 1.20
CA PHE A 49 -11.95 22.87 2.11
C PHE A 49 -11.28 22.20 3.32
N ARG A 50 -11.93 22.27 4.49
CA ARG A 50 -11.43 21.61 5.70
C ARG A 50 -11.68 20.11 5.62
N ASN A 51 -10.77 19.32 6.18
CA ASN A 51 -10.87 17.85 6.18
C ASN A 51 -12.21 17.32 6.69
N THR A 52 -12.81 17.97 7.70
CA THR A 52 -14.12 17.59 8.25
C THR A 52 -15.24 17.77 7.23
N ASP A 53 -15.22 18.88 6.49
CA ASP A 53 -16.27 19.17 5.51
C ASP A 53 -16.17 18.17 4.34
N ILE A 54 -14.95 17.91 3.85
CA ILE A 54 -14.68 16.91 2.80
C ILE A 54 -15.14 15.51 3.21
N ALA A 55 -14.81 15.10 4.43
CA ALA A 55 -15.19 13.79 4.96
C ALA A 55 -16.71 13.60 4.99
N ASN A 56 -17.44 14.63 5.46
CA ASN A 56 -18.89 14.61 5.52
C ASN A 56 -19.51 14.64 4.10
N THR A 57 -18.99 15.47 3.19
CA THR A 57 -19.51 15.60 1.82
C THR A 57 -19.30 14.34 0.99
N LEU A 58 -18.15 13.67 1.14
CA LEU A 58 -17.79 12.50 0.34
C LEU A 58 -18.11 11.17 1.04
N GLY A 59 -18.61 11.20 2.27
CA GLY A 59 -18.94 9.99 3.04
C GLY A 59 -17.71 9.12 3.37
N VAL A 60 -16.56 9.75 3.59
CA VAL A 60 -15.29 9.07 3.89
C VAL A 60 -14.80 9.39 5.30
N SER A 61 -13.91 8.56 5.84
CA SER A 61 -13.32 8.85 7.14
C SER A 61 -12.39 10.06 7.10
N LYS A 62 -12.37 10.85 8.18
CA LYS A 62 -11.43 11.98 8.33
C LYS A 62 -9.96 11.54 8.27
N SER A 63 -9.67 10.34 8.79
CA SER A 63 -8.33 9.75 8.71
C SER A 63 -7.93 9.48 7.26
N PHE A 64 -8.85 9.00 6.42
CA PHE A 64 -8.56 8.82 4.99
C PHE A 64 -8.25 10.15 4.29
N VAL A 65 -9.06 11.20 4.51
CA VAL A 65 -8.77 12.55 3.99
C VAL A 65 -7.41 13.06 4.47
N SER A 66 -7.08 12.84 5.74
CA SER A 66 -5.77 13.20 6.29
C SER A 66 -4.61 12.46 5.63
N THR A 67 -4.78 11.16 5.33
CA THR A 67 -3.79 10.37 4.59
C THR A 67 -3.58 10.93 3.19
N ILE A 68 -4.67 11.23 2.45
CA ILE A 68 -4.56 11.83 1.12
C ILE A 68 -3.87 13.19 1.16
N LYS A 69 -4.21 14.03 2.16
CA LYS A 69 -3.52 15.31 2.38
C LYS A 69 -2.02 15.13 2.63
N SER A 70 -1.64 14.17 3.46
CA SER A 70 -0.23 13.83 3.70
C SER A 70 0.45 13.38 2.41
N ASN A 71 -0.19 12.53 1.62
CA ASN A 71 0.34 12.02 0.37
C ASN A 71 0.57 13.13 -0.66
N VAL A 72 -0.40 14.03 -0.85
CA VAL A 72 -0.26 15.19 -1.74
C VAL A 72 0.87 16.11 -1.26
N SER A 73 0.96 16.36 0.05
CA SER A 73 2.03 17.19 0.61
C SER A 73 3.43 16.58 0.42
N GLN A 74 3.57 15.25 0.59
CA GLN A 74 4.86 14.56 0.55
C GLN A 74 5.31 14.17 -0.86
N TYR A 75 4.37 13.74 -1.72
CA TYR A 75 4.67 13.12 -3.01
C TYR A 75 4.06 13.86 -4.20
N ASN A 76 3.37 15.00 -3.97
CA ASN A 76 2.55 15.69 -4.96
C ASN A 76 1.58 14.77 -5.72
N ASN A 77 1.13 13.71 -5.05
CA ASN A 77 0.32 12.66 -5.63
C ASN A 77 -0.64 12.11 -4.56
N PRO A 78 -1.96 12.15 -4.77
CA PRO A 78 -2.94 11.63 -3.81
C PRO A 78 -2.92 10.09 -3.71
N SER A 79 -2.33 9.42 -4.69
CA SER A 79 -2.18 7.98 -4.74
C SER A 79 -0.73 7.60 -5.07
N PRO A 80 0.22 7.82 -4.14
CA PRO A 80 1.60 7.46 -4.37
C PRO A 80 1.69 5.93 -4.53
N PRO A 81 2.64 5.43 -5.35
CA PRO A 81 2.94 4.01 -5.38
C PRO A 81 3.29 3.54 -3.97
N ILE A 82 2.82 2.36 -3.58
CA ILE A 82 3.17 1.75 -2.29
C ILE A 82 4.70 1.70 -2.22
N GLY A 83 5.28 2.38 -1.23
CA GLY A 83 6.73 2.42 -1.03
C GLY A 83 7.29 1.00 -1.09
N GLY A 84 8.26 0.79 -1.99
CA GLY A 84 8.80 -0.53 -2.30
C GLY A 84 9.25 -1.27 -1.04
N ILE A 85 8.80 -2.53 -0.93
CA ILE A 85 9.28 -3.57 0.00
C ILE A 85 9.68 -3.00 1.36
N GLN A 86 8.70 -2.77 2.24
CA GLN A 86 8.96 -2.63 3.67
C GLN A 86 9.47 -3.98 4.20
N GLY A 87 10.77 -4.16 4.20
CA GLY A 87 11.44 -5.33 4.73
C GLY A 87 12.94 -5.11 4.83
N ALA A 88 13.58 -5.79 5.78
CA ALA A 88 15.02 -5.84 5.82
C ALA A 88 15.56 -6.35 4.47
N PRO A 89 16.74 -5.85 4.03
CA PRO A 89 17.42 -6.39 2.85
C PRO A 89 17.49 -7.92 2.95
N ARG A 90 17.27 -8.60 1.82
CA ARG A 90 17.32 -10.07 1.79
C ARG A 90 18.72 -10.52 2.21
N LYS A 91 18.79 -11.59 3.00
CA LYS A 91 20.07 -12.22 3.36
C LYS A 91 20.82 -12.79 2.15
N VAL A 92 20.09 -13.25 1.14
CA VAL A 92 20.67 -13.77 -0.10
C VAL A 92 20.72 -12.65 -1.13
N SER A 93 21.92 -12.34 -1.59
CA SER A 93 22.16 -11.32 -2.62
C SER A 93 21.72 -11.83 -3.99
N ALA A 94 21.50 -10.91 -4.94
CA ALA A 94 21.16 -11.28 -6.31
C ALA A 94 22.26 -12.14 -6.98
N ALA A 95 23.53 -11.84 -6.70
CA ALA A 95 24.67 -12.62 -7.18
C ALA A 95 24.66 -14.05 -6.64
N ALA A 96 24.36 -14.23 -5.34
CA ALA A 96 24.22 -15.55 -4.75
C ALA A 96 23.01 -16.31 -5.32
N GLU A 97 21.91 -15.62 -5.64
CA GLU A 97 20.78 -16.24 -6.34
C GLU A 97 21.17 -16.76 -7.75
N GLU A 98 22.02 -16.05 -8.48
CA GLU A 98 22.52 -16.49 -9.79
C GLU A 98 23.48 -17.68 -9.66
N GLY A 99 24.41 -17.66 -8.70
CA GLY A 99 25.28 -18.79 -8.42
C GLY A 99 24.52 -20.07 -8.06
N ILE A 100 23.39 -19.97 -7.35
CA ILE A 100 22.52 -21.13 -7.08
C ILE A 100 21.90 -21.66 -8.38
N VAL A 101 21.48 -20.80 -9.30
CA VAL A 101 20.89 -21.22 -10.58
C VAL A 101 21.93 -21.95 -11.43
N ASP A 102 23.16 -21.45 -11.48
CA ASP A 102 24.25 -22.08 -12.22
C ASP A 102 24.66 -23.42 -11.58
N PHE A 103 24.79 -23.47 -10.25
CA PHE A 103 25.01 -24.71 -9.51
C PHE A 103 23.93 -25.76 -9.78
N LEU A 104 22.65 -25.36 -9.83
CA LEU A 104 21.53 -26.26 -10.13
C LEU A 104 21.51 -26.74 -11.58
N ARG A 105 22.09 -25.98 -12.53
CA ARG A 105 22.22 -26.39 -13.94
C ARG A 105 23.37 -27.36 -14.14
N GLU A 106 24.48 -27.14 -13.44
CA GLU A 106 25.67 -28.01 -13.49
C GLU A 106 25.45 -29.34 -12.77
N HIS A 107 24.53 -29.37 -11.79
CA HIS A 107 24.13 -30.56 -11.06
C HIS A 107 22.65 -30.94 -11.34
N PRO A 108 22.35 -31.57 -12.49
CA PRO A 108 20.98 -31.96 -12.87
C PRO A 108 20.38 -33.06 -11.99
N ALA A 109 21.20 -33.75 -11.19
CA ALA A 109 20.76 -34.66 -10.14
C ALA A 109 20.30 -33.84 -8.91
N ALA A 110 19.21 -33.08 -9.06
CA ALA A 110 18.49 -32.32 -8.03
C ALA A 110 19.18 -32.28 -6.65
N PRO A 111 20.14 -31.36 -6.42
CA PRO A 111 20.90 -31.32 -5.17
C PRO A 111 19.96 -31.09 -3.99
N THR A 112 20.32 -31.72 -2.87
CA THR A 112 19.61 -31.59 -1.61
C THR A 112 19.68 -30.15 -1.09
N ARG A 113 18.71 -29.78 -0.26
CA ARG A 113 18.68 -28.43 0.33
C ARG A 113 19.90 -28.15 1.21
N ASP A 114 20.48 -29.18 1.79
CA ASP A 114 21.70 -29.09 2.59
C ASP A 114 22.93 -28.80 1.72
N GLU A 115 23.05 -29.41 0.55
CA GLU A 115 24.12 -29.11 -0.41
C GLU A 115 24.05 -27.67 -0.92
N VAL A 116 22.84 -27.16 -1.18
CA VAL A 116 22.65 -25.75 -1.56
C VAL A 116 22.96 -24.80 -0.41
N ALA A 117 22.64 -25.18 0.83
CA ALA A 117 23.03 -24.39 2.02
C ALA A 117 24.55 -24.36 2.19
N GLN A 118 25.22 -25.50 1.98
CA GLN A 118 26.66 -25.63 2.08
C GLN A 118 27.37 -24.81 0.98
N PHE A 119 26.90 -24.89 -0.27
CA PHE A 119 27.41 -24.05 -1.37
C PHE A 119 27.32 -22.55 -1.04
N LEU A 120 26.19 -22.09 -0.50
CA LEU A 120 26.02 -20.68 -0.12
C LEU A 120 26.92 -20.25 1.02
N ARG A 121 27.23 -21.18 1.93
CA ARG A 121 28.18 -20.94 3.01
C ARG A 121 29.61 -20.83 2.48
N ASP A 122 30.00 -21.75 1.61
CA ASP A 122 31.39 -21.86 1.15
C ASP A 122 31.74 -20.77 0.12
N GLU A 123 30.85 -20.50 -0.83
CA GLU A 123 31.12 -19.56 -1.93
C GLU A 123 30.76 -18.11 -1.58
N TYR A 124 29.68 -17.91 -0.81
CA TYR A 124 29.14 -16.57 -0.52
C TYR A 124 29.23 -16.17 0.95
N ASN A 125 29.72 -17.05 1.84
CA ASN A 125 29.73 -16.85 3.29
C ASN A 125 28.33 -16.51 3.86
N ILE A 126 27.29 -17.09 3.26
CA ILE A 126 25.89 -16.88 3.64
C ILE A 126 25.40 -18.09 4.43
N ASP A 127 25.24 -17.90 5.74
CA ASP A 127 24.65 -18.92 6.61
C ASP A 127 23.12 -18.79 6.64
N ILE A 128 22.44 -19.76 6.02
CA ILE A 128 20.98 -19.82 5.97
C ILE A 128 20.47 -21.21 6.33
N SER A 129 19.30 -21.24 6.98
CA SER A 129 18.64 -22.49 7.31
C SER A 129 18.14 -23.23 6.07
N VAL A 130 18.09 -24.56 6.16
CA VAL A 130 17.50 -25.45 5.14
C VAL A 130 16.07 -25.05 4.76
N THR A 131 15.30 -24.53 5.73
CA THR A 131 13.95 -23.99 5.49
C THR A 131 13.95 -22.73 4.63
N THR A 132 14.95 -21.86 4.79
CA THR A 132 15.15 -20.66 3.99
C THR A 132 15.57 -21.03 2.57
N VAL A 133 16.46 -22.02 2.43
CA VAL A 133 16.82 -22.60 1.12
C VAL A 133 15.60 -23.15 0.41
N GLY A 134 14.74 -23.90 1.09
CA GLY A 134 13.50 -24.44 0.51
C GLY A 134 12.58 -23.35 -0.04
N ARG A 135 12.39 -22.25 0.71
CA ARG A 135 11.62 -21.08 0.24
C ARG A 135 12.28 -20.39 -0.94
N LEU A 136 13.61 -20.29 -0.93
CA LEU A 136 14.38 -19.69 -2.01
C LEU A 136 14.23 -20.49 -3.31
N LEU A 137 14.40 -21.82 -3.25
CA LEU A 137 14.25 -22.71 -4.40
C LEU A 137 12.82 -22.68 -4.96
N GLN A 138 11.81 -22.70 -4.10
CA GLN A 138 10.41 -22.59 -4.53
C GLN A 138 10.18 -21.28 -5.29
N ARG A 139 10.65 -20.16 -4.74
CA ARG A 139 10.53 -18.86 -5.40
C ARG A 139 11.25 -18.79 -6.74
N LEU A 140 12.45 -19.39 -6.85
CA LEU A 140 13.17 -19.45 -8.13
C LEU A 140 12.39 -20.23 -9.20
N LYS A 141 11.66 -21.28 -8.80
CA LYS A 141 10.72 -21.99 -9.68
C LYS A 141 9.53 -21.11 -10.07
N ASP A 142 8.91 -20.44 -9.09
CA ASP A 142 7.76 -19.56 -9.32
C ASP A 142 8.12 -18.37 -10.23
N THR A 143 9.39 -17.95 -10.23
CA THR A 143 9.92 -16.86 -11.08
C THR A 143 10.43 -17.36 -12.44
N ASN A 144 10.24 -18.64 -12.79
CA ASN A 144 10.72 -19.28 -14.04
C ASN A 144 12.25 -19.17 -14.27
N ARG A 145 13.06 -18.94 -13.24
CA ARG A 145 14.54 -18.90 -13.39
C ARG A 145 15.16 -20.30 -13.46
N LEU A 146 14.37 -21.33 -13.16
CA LEU A 146 14.76 -22.75 -13.15
C LEU A 146 14.03 -23.57 -14.23
N ALA A 147 13.39 -22.91 -15.19
CA ALA A 147 12.73 -23.54 -16.35
C ALA A 147 13.72 -23.77 -17.49
#